data_AF-A0A3P7KPV8-F1
#
_entry.id   AF-A0A3P7KPV8-F1
#
_cell.length_a   1.000
_cell.length_b   1.000
_cell.length_c   1.000
_cell.angle_alpha   90.00
_cell.angle_beta   90.00
_cell.angle_gamma   90.00
#
_symmetry.space_group_name_H-M   'P 1'
#
loop_
_entity.id
_entity.type
_entity.pdbx_description
1 polymer ?
#
loop_
_entity_poly.entity_id
_entity_poly.type
_entity_poly.pdbx_seq_one_letter_code
_entity_poly.pdbx_strand_id
1 'polypeptide(L)'
;MLGPHHIENFLLDSEQRGLIPRACEALFTKLCTRAAEASKIIFSQLYNEEFYDLLGNSQQKLAIRSDSKIVQLLGVSEHSVQSGIDMMRILEIGWDARRTAETAMNRESSRSHAIFIVEVLACIANPHLS
;
A
#
# COMPACT_ATOMS: atom_id res chain seq x y z
N MET A 1 -4.43 2.76 14.22
CA MET A 1 -4.76 2.69 12.79
C MET A 1 -4.84 1.25 12.26
N LEU A 2 -3.95 0.33 12.66
CA LEU A 2 -4.03 -1.09 12.28
C LEU A 2 -4.76 -2.01 13.30
N GLY A 3 -4.63 -1.74 14.61
CA GLY A 3 -5.07 -2.65 15.69
C GLY A 3 -3.84 -3.14 16.49
N PRO A 4 -4.00 -3.95 17.55
CA PRO A 4 -2.88 -4.47 18.32
C PRO A 4 -2.01 -5.45 17.50
N HIS A 5 -0.71 -5.38 17.77
CA HIS A 5 0.45 -5.88 17.02
C HIS A 5 0.28 -7.23 16.27
N HIS A 6 0.57 -7.20 14.96
CA HIS A 6 0.76 -8.32 13.99
C HIS A 6 -0.45 -8.91 13.25
N ILE A 7 -0.19 -9.36 12.01
CA ILE A 7 -1.10 -10.05 11.09
C ILE A 7 -1.86 -11.22 11.73
N GLU A 8 -1.31 -11.84 12.77
CA GLU A 8 -1.98 -12.92 13.49
C GLU A 8 -3.30 -12.44 14.13
N ASN A 9 -3.31 -11.32 14.85
CA ASN A 9 -4.55 -10.78 15.44
C ASN A 9 -5.57 -10.39 14.38
N PHE A 10 -5.08 -10.10 13.19
CA PHE A 10 -5.87 -9.72 12.07
C PHE A 10 -6.68 -10.85 11.48
N LEU A 11 -6.07 -12.02 11.29
CA LEU A 11 -6.78 -13.20 10.83
C LEU A 11 -7.65 -13.81 11.94
N LEU A 12 -7.29 -13.57 13.21
CA LEU A 12 -7.89 -14.21 14.37
C LEU A 12 -9.04 -13.41 15.02
N ASP A 13 -9.05 -12.06 14.94
CA ASP A 13 -10.11 -11.25 15.58
C ASP A 13 -10.58 -10.07 14.70
N SER A 14 -11.76 -10.25 14.09
CA SER A 14 -12.41 -9.24 13.25
C SER A 14 -12.85 -7.98 14.00
N GLU A 15 -13.04 -8.03 15.33
CA GLU A 15 -13.51 -6.88 16.11
C GLU A 15 -12.39 -5.90 16.41
N GLN A 16 -11.14 -6.38 16.54
CA GLN A 16 -9.98 -5.54 16.88
C GLN A 16 -9.32 -4.88 15.67
N ARG A 17 -9.74 -5.21 14.45
CA ARG A 17 -9.18 -4.62 13.21
C ARG A 17 -9.44 -3.12 13.16
N GLY A 18 -8.40 -2.35 12.79
CA GLY A 18 -8.51 -0.92 12.51
C GLY A 18 -9.24 -0.60 11.19
N LEU A 19 -9.19 0.67 10.76
CA LEU A 19 -9.92 1.12 9.56
C LEU A 19 -9.26 0.64 8.25
N ILE A 20 -7.95 0.85 8.11
CA ILE A 20 -7.18 0.50 6.89
C ILE A 20 -7.46 -0.94 6.46
N PRO A 21 -7.36 -1.93 7.35
CA PRO A 21 -7.66 -3.29 6.93
C PRO A 21 -9.09 -3.65 6.59
N ARG A 22 -10.04 -3.09 7.34
CA ARG A 22 -11.45 -3.26 7.00
C ARG A 22 -11.70 -2.71 5.60
N ALA A 23 -11.04 -1.61 5.24
CA ALA A 23 -11.07 -1.05 3.89
C ALA A 23 -10.39 -1.98 2.87
N CYS A 24 -9.22 -2.56 3.17
CA CYS A 24 -8.53 -3.52 2.31
C CYS A 24 -9.41 -4.75 2.00
N GLU A 25 -9.99 -5.35 3.04
CA GLU A 25 -10.89 -6.51 2.93
C GLU A 25 -12.14 -6.16 2.11
N ALA A 26 -12.82 -5.07 2.47
CA ALA A 26 -14.01 -4.62 1.76
C ALA A 26 -13.73 -4.28 0.28
N LEU A 27 -12.57 -3.69 -0.01
CA LEU A 27 -12.13 -3.41 -1.37
C LEU A 27 -11.96 -4.73 -2.13
N PHE A 28 -11.21 -5.68 -1.60
CA PHE A 28 -10.98 -6.96 -2.26
C PHE A 28 -12.26 -7.76 -2.48
N THR A 29 -13.19 -7.79 -1.51
CA THR A 29 -14.51 -8.42 -1.71
C THR A 29 -15.24 -7.82 -2.93
N LYS A 30 -15.14 -6.50 -3.14
CA LYS A 30 -15.73 -5.83 -4.31
C LYS A 30 -14.97 -6.10 -5.61
N LEU A 31 -13.66 -6.31 -5.55
CA LEU A 31 -12.86 -6.65 -6.72
C LEU A 31 -13.12 -8.08 -7.20
N CYS A 32 -13.20 -9.04 -6.27
CA CYS A 32 -13.56 -10.43 -6.55
C CYS A 32 -14.94 -10.55 -7.21
N THR A 33 -15.92 -9.75 -6.79
CA THR A 33 -17.28 -9.78 -7.39
C THR A 33 -17.34 -9.19 -8.80
N ARG A 34 -16.33 -8.41 -9.21
CA ARG A 34 -16.28 -7.74 -10.53
C ARG A 34 -15.35 -8.42 -11.53
N ALA A 35 -14.81 -9.60 -11.21
CA ALA A 35 -13.79 -10.28 -12.01
C ALA A 35 -12.58 -9.37 -12.36
N ALA A 36 -12.21 -8.46 -11.44
CA ALA A 36 -10.98 -7.70 -11.59
C ALA A 36 -9.79 -8.63 -11.32
N GLU A 37 -8.88 -8.76 -12.28
CA GLU A 37 -7.84 -9.80 -12.25
C GLU A 37 -6.56 -9.38 -11.50
N ALA A 38 -6.27 -8.07 -11.41
CA ALA A 38 -5.03 -7.61 -10.78
C ALA A 38 -5.20 -6.28 -10.04
N SER A 39 -4.59 -6.18 -8.85
CA SER A 39 -4.35 -4.90 -8.19
C SER A 39 -2.87 -4.73 -7.91
N LYS A 40 -2.36 -3.52 -8.11
CA LYS A 40 -1.00 -3.13 -7.73
C LYS A 40 -1.04 -2.32 -6.46
N ILE A 41 -0.07 -2.57 -5.59
CA ILE A 41 0.11 -1.86 -4.33
C ILE A 41 1.41 -1.09 -4.39
N ILE A 42 1.32 0.18 -4.00
CA ILE A 42 2.46 1.06 -3.74
C ILE A 42 2.32 1.55 -2.30
N PHE A 43 3.40 1.46 -1.52
CA PHE A 43 3.43 2.02 -0.18
C PHE A 43 4.66 2.90 -0.03
N SER A 44 4.45 4.19 0.22
CA SER A 44 5.52 5.17 0.37
C SER A 44 5.35 6.00 1.64
N GLN A 45 6.46 6.56 2.11
CA GLN A 45 6.48 7.56 3.18
C GLN A 45 6.86 8.91 2.59
N LEU A 46 6.09 9.94 2.90
CA LEU A 46 6.47 11.34 2.70
C LEU A 46 7.06 11.86 4.00
N TYR A 47 8.36 12.16 3.99
CA TYR A 47 9.08 12.71 5.13
C TYR A 47 9.88 13.93 4.69
N ASN A 48 9.66 15.06 5.34
CA ASN A 48 10.37 16.31 5.05
C ASN A 48 10.37 16.67 3.55
N GLU A 49 9.19 16.62 2.91
CA GLU A 49 8.99 16.87 1.48
C GLU A 49 9.66 15.88 0.50
N GLU A 50 10.16 14.74 1.01
CA GLU A 50 10.78 13.69 0.21
C GLU A 50 10.03 12.37 0.32
N PHE A 51 9.90 11.66 -0.80
CA PHE A 51 9.27 10.34 -0.85
C PHE A 51 10.29 9.23 -0.64
N TYR A 52 9.88 8.20 0.10
CA TYR A 52 10.67 7.01 0.39
C TYR A 52 9.83 5.77 0.11
N ASP A 53 10.42 4.76 -0.52
CA ASP A 53 9.75 3.48 -0.78
C ASP A 53 9.72 2.62 0.50
N LEU A 54 8.54 2.16 0.91
CA LEU A 54 8.39 1.28 2.08
C LEU A 54 8.36 -0.21 1.72
N LEU A 55 8.31 -0.56 0.43
CA LEU A 55 8.25 -1.94 -0.05
C LEU A 55 9.51 -2.37 -0.83
N GLY A 56 10.44 -1.45 -1.04
CA GLY A 56 11.74 -1.71 -1.66
C GLY A 56 12.80 -2.17 -0.65
N ASN A 57 13.88 -2.77 -1.16
CA ASN A 57 14.93 -3.39 -0.34
C ASN A 57 15.74 -2.40 0.53
N SER A 58 15.75 -1.10 0.23
CA SER A 58 16.69 -0.13 0.82
C SER A 58 16.07 1.18 1.32
N GLN A 59 14.74 1.27 1.48
CA GLN A 59 14.05 2.52 1.82
C GLN A 59 14.56 3.73 1.02
N GLN A 60 14.80 3.50 -0.27
CA GLN A 60 15.40 4.47 -1.15
C GLN A 60 14.53 5.71 -1.28
N LYS A 61 15.19 6.87 -1.35
CA LYS A 61 14.54 8.12 -1.74
C LYS A 61 14.05 8.00 -3.18
N LEU A 62 12.77 8.26 -3.38
CA LEU A 62 12.11 8.23 -4.68
C LEU A 62 12.31 9.55 -5.42
N ALA A 63 12.58 9.46 -6.71
CA ALA A 63 12.62 10.64 -7.58
C ALA A 63 11.19 11.02 -7.99
N ILE A 64 10.92 12.32 -8.08
CA ILE A 64 9.61 12.83 -8.46
C ILE A 64 9.71 13.41 -9.86
N ARG A 65 8.80 13.00 -10.74
CA ARG A 65 8.58 13.65 -12.03
C ARG A 65 7.23 14.35 -12.00
N SER A 66 7.23 15.67 -12.16
CA SER A 66 6.01 16.46 -12.34
C SER A 66 5.90 16.90 -13.79
N ASP A 67 4.79 16.55 -14.43
CA ASP A 67 4.36 17.18 -15.68
C ASP A 67 2.99 17.79 -15.44
N SER A 68 2.93 19.13 -15.49
CA SER A 68 1.80 20.09 -15.50
C SER A 68 0.55 19.81 -14.63
N LYS A 69 0.08 18.57 -14.49
CA LYS A 69 -1.04 18.11 -13.67
C LYS A 69 -0.83 16.76 -12.96
N ILE A 70 0.23 16.02 -13.28
CA ILE A 70 0.47 14.67 -12.76
C ILE A 70 1.83 14.62 -12.06
N VAL A 71 1.83 14.06 -10.86
CA VAL A 71 3.03 13.73 -10.09
C VAL A 71 3.25 12.22 -10.19
N GLN A 72 4.42 11.82 -10.66
CA GLN A 72 4.82 10.43 -10.78
C GLN A 72 6.02 10.15 -9.86
N LEU A 73 5.93 9.07 -9.09
CA LEU A 73 7.05 8.55 -8.31
C LEU A 73 7.87 7.60 -9.20
N LEU A 74 9.14 7.93 -9.42
CA LEU A 74 10.06 7.13 -10.21
C LEU A 74 10.84 6.17 -9.31
N GLY A 75 10.98 4.92 -9.76
CA GLY A 75 11.70 3.88 -9.02
C GLY A 75 10.95 3.33 -7.82
N VAL A 76 9.65 3.60 -7.71
CA VAL A 76 8.80 3.04 -6.66
C VAL A 76 8.51 1.56 -6.93
N SER A 77 8.58 0.75 -5.88
CA SER A 77 8.24 -0.66 -5.98
C SER A 77 6.72 -0.85 -6.11
N GLU A 78 6.32 -1.57 -7.15
CA GLU A 78 4.92 -1.98 -7.39
C GLU A 78 4.77 -3.46 -7.08
N HIS A 79 3.83 -3.81 -6.20
CA HIS A 79 3.59 -5.19 -5.80
C HIS A 79 2.21 -5.63 -6.28
N SER A 80 2.17 -6.69 -7.10
CA SER A 80 0.91 -7.28 -7.53
C SER A 80 0.32 -8.14 -6.43
N VAL A 81 -0.98 -8.01 -6.19
CA VAL A 81 -1.72 -8.78 -5.18
C VAL A 81 -2.94 -9.43 -5.81
N GLN A 82 -3.19 -10.68 -5.42
CA GLN A 82 -4.29 -11.50 -5.97
C GLN A 82 -5.37 -11.79 -4.93
N SER A 83 -5.11 -11.54 -3.66
CA SER A 83 -6.07 -11.73 -2.58
C SER A 83 -5.98 -10.62 -1.53
N GLY A 84 -7.04 -10.48 -0.74
CA GLY A 84 -7.03 -9.58 0.41
C GLY A 84 -5.94 -9.95 1.42
N ILE A 85 -5.60 -11.24 1.54
CA ILE A 85 -4.51 -11.73 2.39
C ILE A 85 -3.16 -11.20 1.90
N ASP A 86 -2.91 -11.21 0.58
CA ASP A 86 -1.65 -10.69 0.02
C ASP A 86 -1.52 -9.19 0.24
N MET A 87 -2.60 -8.44 0.03
CA MET A 87 -2.64 -7.00 0.31
C MET A 87 -2.32 -6.69 1.77
N MET A 88 -2.82 -7.52 2.68
CA MET A 88 -2.58 -7.40 4.12
C MET A 88 -1.12 -7.69 4.49
N ARG A 89 -0.51 -8.70 3.86
CA ARG A 89 0.92 -8.99 4.00
C ARG A 89 1.77 -7.81 3.56
N ILE A 90 1.47 -7.24 2.40
CA ILE A 90 2.17 -6.05 1.89
C ILE A 90 2.01 -4.86 2.84
N LEU A 91 0.82 -4.67 3.41
CA LEU A 91 0.56 -3.60 4.38
C LEU A 91 1.41 -3.76 5.65
N GLU A 92 1.56 -4.98 6.18
CA GLU A 92 2.42 -5.23 7.35
C GLU A 92 3.90 -4.98 7.04
N ILE A 93 4.40 -5.50 5.92
CA ILE A 93 5.78 -5.30 5.48
C ILE A 93 6.11 -3.80 5.41
N GLY A 94 5.26 -3.01 4.75
CA GLY A 94 5.51 -1.57 4.66
C GLY A 94 5.33 -0.82 5.98
N TRP A 95 4.47 -1.32 6.89
CA TRP A 95 4.31 -0.74 8.21
C TRP A 95 5.52 -0.98 9.10
N ASP A 96 6.10 -2.18 9.05
CA ASP A 96 7.31 -2.52 9.80
C ASP A 96 8.54 -1.80 9.23
N ALA A 97 8.63 -1.67 7.90
CA ALA A 97 9.63 -0.84 7.25
C ALA A 97 9.53 0.60 7.74
N ARG A 98 8.32 1.18 7.77
CA ARG A 98 8.09 2.53 8.29
C ARG A 98 8.53 2.67 9.75
N ARG A 99 8.14 1.73 10.62
CA ARG A 99 8.52 1.76 12.04
C ARG A 99 10.03 1.78 12.19
N THR A 100 10.73 0.95 11.42
CA THR A 100 12.19 0.86 11.39
C THR A 100 12.83 2.16 10.85
N ALA A 101 12.23 2.76 9.81
CA ALA A 101 12.68 4.03 9.24
C ALA A 101 12.61 5.18 10.26
N GLU A 102 11.52 5.22 11.03
CA GLU A 102 11.27 6.26 12.03
C GLU A 102 12.29 6.20 13.17
N THR A 103 12.60 5.01 13.68
CA THR A 103 13.65 4.82 14.70
C THR A 103 15.05 5.06 14.16
N ALA A 104 15.38 4.55 12.97
CA ALA A 104 16.74 4.64 12.43
C ALA A 104 17.18 6.08 12.10
N MET A 105 16.24 6.92 11.65
CA MET A 105 16.54 8.29 11.22
C MET A 105 16.12 9.36 12.25
N ASN A 106 15.71 8.96 13.47
CA ASN A 106 15.14 9.85 14.48
C ASN A 106 14.03 10.76 13.91
N ARG A 107 13.19 10.19 13.03
CA ARG A 107 12.16 10.95 12.32
C ARG A 107 11.01 11.18 13.27
N GLU A 108 10.71 12.44 13.54
CA GLU A 108 9.53 12.81 14.28
C GLU A 108 8.26 12.45 13.47
N SER A 109 7.37 11.68 14.07
CA SER A 109 6.14 11.20 13.43
C SER A 109 5.17 12.34 13.06
N SER A 110 5.30 13.51 13.70
CA SER A 110 4.56 14.73 13.33
C SER A 110 4.91 15.24 11.93
N ARG A 111 6.08 14.85 11.40
CA ARG A 111 6.62 15.29 10.11
C ARG A 111 6.63 14.17 9.07
N SER A 112 6.07 13.00 9.40
CA SER A 112 6.01 11.85 8.51
C SER A 112 4.56 11.49 8.16
N HIS A 113 4.29 11.33 6.87
CA HIS A 113 3.02 10.84 6.36
C HIS A 113 3.24 9.51 5.64
N ALA A 114 2.34 8.55 5.84
CA ALA A 114 2.37 7.26 5.16
C ALA A 114 1.26 7.24 4.09
N ILE A 115 1.64 6.90 2.87
CA ILE A 115 0.78 6.95 1.69
C ILE A 115 0.72 5.55 1.10
N PHE A 116 -0.43 4.91 1.28
CA PHE A 116 -0.73 3.58 0.77
C PHE A 116 -1.67 3.72 -0.44
N ILE A 117 -1.22 3.32 -1.61
CA ILE A 117 -1.92 3.45 -2.88
C ILE A 117 -2.28 2.06 -3.38
N VAL A 118 -3.55 1.91 -3.76
CA VAL A 118 -4.09 0.69 -4.37
C VAL A 118 -4.55 1.05 -5.76
N GLU A 119 -3.85 0.54 -6.76
CA GLU A 119 -4.23 0.69 -8.15
C GLU A 119 -5.00 -0.55 -8.59
N VAL A 120 -6.25 -0.35 -8.98
CA VAL A 120 -7.13 -1.43 -9.45
C VAL A 120 -7.03 -1.51 -10.97
N LEU A 121 -6.54 -2.63 -11.48
CA LEU A 121 -6.47 -2.89 -12.91
C LEU A 121 -7.68 -3.75 -13.31
N ALA A 122 -8.66 -3.12 -13.97
CA ALA A 122 -9.79 -3.83 -14.52
C ALA A 122 -9.52 -4.19 -15.99
N CYS A 123 -9.58 -5.48 -16.31
CA CYS A 123 -9.66 -5.95 -17.68
C CYS A 123 -11.06 -5.60 -18.20
N ILE A 124 -11.20 -4.53 -18.98
CA ILE A 124 -12.40 -4.34 -19.79
C ILE A 124 -12.27 -5.38 -20.90
N ALA A 125 -12.87 -6.56 -20.72
CA ALA A 125 -13.09 -7.47 -21.83
C ALA A 125 -13.87 -6.67 -22.87
N ASN A 126 -13.21 -6.30 -23.97
CA ASN A 126 -13.86 -5.58 -25.05
C ASN A 126 -14.84 -6.57 -25.69
N PRO A 127 -16.17 -6.41 -25.55
CA PRO A 127 -17.12 -7.42 -26.01
C PRO A 127 -17.24 -7.48 -27.54
N HIS A 128 -16.35 -6.81 -28.28
CA HIS A 128 -16.43 -6.61 -29.73
C HIS A 128 -15.24 -7.13 -30.55
N LEU A 129 -14.33 -7.91 -29.99
CA LEU A 129 -13.31 -8.60 -30.78
C LEU A 129 -13.50 -10.11 -30.64
N SER A 130 -14.29 -10.64 -31.57
CA SER A 130 -14.46 -12.06 -31.88
C SER A 130 -13.24 -12.63 -32.59
#